data_AF-A0A839JKU8-F1
#
_entry.id   AF-A0A839JKU8-F1
#
_cell.length_a   1.000
_cell.length_b   1.000
_cell.length_c   1.000
_cell.angle_alpha   90.00
_cell.angle_beta   90.00
_cell.angle_gamma   90.00
#
_symmetry.space_group_name_H-M   'P 1'
#
loop_
_entity.id
_entity.type
_entity.pdbx_description
1 polymer ?
#
loop_
_entity_poly.entity_id
_entity_poly.type
_entity_poly.pdbx_seq_one_letter_code
_entity_poly.pdbx_strand_id
1 'polypeptide(L)'
;MFKKLYPLSKKDLLIDMGSGDGVVLKVGAEMGAQTLGIELHPVLSFLSRIRLRKIRPLPKVVCQNYLNYKFPENTTVVYTFSDSRDVEKIFQKVQQEATRLGKELYFISNAFDIPGVKYEKLYHSFYLYKVNHMK
;
A
#
# COMPACT_ATOMS: atom_id res chain seq x y z
N MET A 1 -8.77 -10.53 1.82
CA MET A 1 -7.50 -10.27 1.11
C MET A 1 -6.29 -10.76 1.90
N PHE A 2 -5.80 -10.03 2.90
CA PHE A 2 -4.52 -10.31 3.58
C PHE A 2 -4.34 -11.77 4.06
N LYS A 3 -5.27 -12.36 4.81
CA LYS A 3 -5.14 -13.75 5.29
C LYS A 3 -4.85 -14.81 4.20
N LYS A 4 -5.30 -14.58 2.97
CA LYS A 4 -5.13 -15.53 1.86
C LYS A 4 -4.09 -15.09 0.83
N LEU A 5 -3.90 -13.78 0.65
CA LEU A 5 -2.99 -13.23 -0.35
C LEU A 5 -1.60 -12.95 0.23
N TYR A 6 -1.52 -12.08 1.25
CA TYR A 6 -0.30 -11.69 1.94
C TYR A 6 -0.56 -11.68 3.46
N PRO A 7 0.02 -12.62 4.24
CA PRO A 7 -0.30 -12.80 5.65
C PRO A 7 0.23 -11.64 6.51
N LEU A 8 -0.47 -10.51 6.43
CA LEU A 8 -0.14 -9.26 7.10
C LEU A 8 -0.08 -9.45 8.62
N SER A 9 0.93 -8.87 9.25
CA SER A 9 1.22 -9.06 10.66
C SER A 9 1.73 -7.79 11.34
N LYS A 10 1.95 -7.84 12.65
CA LYS A 10 2.57 -6.75 13.43
C LYS A 10 4.00 -6.38 13.03
N LYS A 11 4.66 -7.19 12.19
CA LYS A 11 5.99 -6.90 11.65
C LYS A 11 5.93 -5.98 10.42
N ASP A 12 4.74 -5.77 9.89
CA ASP A 12 4.53 -5.06 8.64
C ASP A 12 4.23 -3.58 8.84
N LEU A 13 4.76 -2.79 7.91
CA LEU A 13 4.24 -1.48 7.59
C LEU A 13 3.58 -1.55 6.21
N LEU A 14 2.25 -1.41 6.22
CA LEU A 14 1.40 -1.32 5.04
C LEU A 14 1.27 0.13 4.60
N ILE A 15 1.65 0.42 3.36
CA ILE A 15 1.29 1.67 2.69
C ILE A 15 0.05 1.46 1.83
N ASP A 16 -0.93 2.36 1.94
CA ASP A 16 -2.12 2.41 1.09
C ASP A 16 -2.03 3.66 0.19
N MET A 17 -1.79 3.44 -1.10
CA MET A 17 -1.65 4.50 -2.10
C MET A 17 -3.02 4.87 -2.68
N GLY A 18 -3.48 6.09 -2.34
CA GLY A 18 -4.86 6.51 -2.61
C GLY A 18 -5.82 6.05 -1.52
N SER A 19 -5.44 6.28 -0.25
CA SER A 19 -6.11 5.64 0.90
C SER A 19 -7.56 6.06 1.16
N GLY A 20 -8.05 7.10 0.50
CA GLY A 20 -9.45 7.53 0.55
C GLY A 20 -9.94 7.77 1.98
N ASP A 21 -10.98 7.06 2.38
CA ASP A 21 -11.59 7.15 3.71
C ASP A 21 -10.91 6.28 4.79
N GLY A 22 -9.89 5.51 4.42
CA GLY A 22 -9.06 4.73 5.33
C GLY A 22 -9.56 3.32 5.63
N VAL A 23 -10.49 2.76 4.86
CA VAL A 23 -10.99 1.38 5.08
C VAL A 23 -9.87 0.35 5.11
N VAL A 24 -8.92 0.41 4.17
CA VAL A 24 -7.80 -0.54 4.11
C VAL A 24 -6.84 -0.35 5.28
N LEU A 25 -6.58 0.89 5.68
CA LEU A 25 -5.77 1.21 6.87
C LEU A 25 -6.39 0.63 8.14
N LYS A 26 -7.71 0.78 8.31
CA LYS A 26 -8.45 0.17 9.42
C LYS A 26 -8.25 -1.35 9.43
N VAL A 27 -8.46 -2.02 8.29
CA VAL A 27 -8.31 -3.48 8.18
C VAL A 27 -6.87 -3.91 8.51
N GLY A 28 -5.86 -3.19 8.01
CA GLY A 28 -4.46 -3.49 8.31
C GLY A 28 -4.12 -3.32 9.80
N ALA A 29 -4.60 -2.25 10.43
CA ALA A 29 -4.41 -2.01 11.85
C ALA A 29 -5.13 -3.04 12.72
N GLU A 30 -6.33 -3.48 12.36
CA GLU A 30 -7.06 -4.57 13.04
C GLU A 30 -6.34 -5.92 12.94
N MET A 31 -5.48 -6.09 11.94
CA MET A 31 -4.55 -7.24 11.84
C MET A 31 -3.24 -7.04 12.63
N GLY A 32 -3.09 -5.91 13.31
CA GLY A 32 -1.96 -5.56 14.16
C GLY A 32 -0.79 -4.88 13.43
N ALA A 33 -0.90 -4.64 12.12
CA ALA A 33 0.16 -3.98 11.34
C ALA A 33 0.21 -2.47 11.60
N GLN A 34 1.36 -1.86 11.31
CA GLN A 34 1.45 -0.42 11.14
C GLN A 34 0.88 -0.06 9.76
N THR A 35 0.12 1.02 9.67
CA THR A 35 -0.52 1.42 8.41
C THR A 35 -0.32 2.90 8.13
N LEU A 36 0.01 3.23 6.88
CA LEU A 36 0.23 4.57 6.38
C LEU A 36 -0.57 4.79 5.09
N GLY A 37 -1.57 5.67 5.15
CA GLY A 37 -2.32 6.11 3.97
C GLY A 37 -1.70 7.34 3.35
N ILE A 38 -1.57 7.34 2.04
CA ILE A 38 -1.20 8.53 1.26
C ILE A 38 -2.41 8.92 0.43
N GLU A 39 -2.95 10.11 0.70
CA GLU A 39 -4.16 10.62 0.06
C GLU A 39 -3.89 12.00 -0.51
N LEU A 40 -4.26 12.25 -1.76
CA LEU A 40 -4.05 13.55 -2.39
C LEU A 40 -5.12 14.56 -1.94
N HIS A 41 -6.35 14.10 -1.71
CA HIS A 41 -7.48 14.97 -1.43
C HIS A 41 -7.52 15.39 0.06
N PRO A 42 -7.39 16.69 0.38
CA PRO A 42 -7.23 17.17 1.77
C PRO A 42 -8.44 16.83 2.67
N VAL A 43 -9.66 16.96 2.13
CA VAL A 43 -10.88 16.61 2.87
C VAL A 43 -10.94 15.12 3.21
N LEU A 44 -10.64 14.23 2.26
CA LEU A 44 -10.64 12.78 2.51
C LEU A 44 -9.54 12.40 3.51
N SER A 45 -8.34 12.97 3.35
CA SER A 45 -7.23 12.79 4.29
C SER A 45 -7.62 13.18 5.72
N PHE A 46 -8.30 14.32 5.88
CA PHE A 46 -8.79 14.80 7.17
C PHE A 46 -9.88 13.88 7.76
N LEU A 47 -10.91 13.55 6.98
CA LEU A 47 -12.00 12.67 7.41
C LEU A 47 -11.49 11.27 7.77
N SER A 48 -10.54 10.74 7.01
CA SER A 48 -9.87 9.47 7.28
C SER A 48 -9.21 9.48 8.66
N ARG A 49 -8.44 10.53 9.00
CA ARG A 49 -7.84 10.67 10.35
C ARG A 49 -8.88 10.67 11.46
N ILE A 50 -10.01 11.36 11.27
CA ILE A 50 -11.10 11.39 12.27
C ILE A 50 -11.70 9.99 12.46
N ARG A 51 -11.98 9.28 11.37
CA ARG A 51 -12.54 7.92 11.41
C ARG A 51 -11.60 6.94 12.09
N LEU A 52 -10.30 7.08 11.85
CA LEU A 52 -9.27 6.15 12.33
C LEU A 52 -8.75 6.45 13.74
N ARG A 53 -9.08 7.61 14.34
CA ARG A 53 -8.47 8.10 15.60
C ARG A 53 -8.56 7.14 16.80
N LYS A 54 -9.56 6.26 16.83
CA LYS A 54 -9.79 5.28 17.90
C LYS A 54 -9.18 3.89 17.61
N ILE A 55 -8.63 3.68 16.43
CA ILE A 55 -8.11 2.38 15.99
C ILE A 55 -6.66 2.21 16.46
N ARG A 56 -6.28 0.98 16.81
CA ARG A 56 -4.93 0.64 17.28
C ARG A 56 -4.39 -0.60 16.54
N PRO A 57 -3.11 -0.62 16.11
CA PRO A 57 -2.15 0.50 16.10
C PRO A 57 -2.69 1.72 15.34
N LEU A 58 -2.36 2.93 15.77
CA LEU A 58 -2.96 4.15 15.21
C LEU A 58 -2.57 4.30 13.73
N PRO A 59 -3.54 4.26 12.79
CA PRO A 59 -3.24 4.51 11.39
C PRO A 59 -2.75 5.94 11.18
N LYS A 60 -1.69 6.08 10.38
CA LYS A 60 -1.21 7.39 9.91
C LYS A 60 -1.80 7.66 8.53
N VAL A 61 -2.12 8.92 8.28
CA VAL A 61 -2.56 9.39 6.96
C VAL A 61 -1.74 10.63 6.64
N VAL A 62 -1.27 10.79 5.40
CA VAL A 62 -0.60 12.00 4.93
C VAL A 62 -1.37 12.56 3.73
N CYS A 63 -1.46 13.89 3.65
CA CYS A 63 -2.09 14.58 2.53
C CYS A 63 -1.03 14.97 1.50
N GLN A 64 -0.70 14.07 0.58
CA GLN A 64 0.39 14.27 -0.40
C GLN A 64 0.15 13.45 -1.68
N ASN A 65 0.84 13.81 -2.75
CA ASN A 65 0.93 12.98 -3.94
C ASN A 65 1.78 11.73 -3.65
N TYR A 66 1.22 10.55 -3.85
CA TYR A 66 1.88 9.26 -3.58
C TYR A 66 3.10 9.00 -4.47
N LEU A 67 3.17 9.57 -5.68
CA LEU A 67 4.33 9.42 -6.57
C LEU A 67 5.56 10.15 -6.03
N ASN A 68 5.35 11.25 -5.30
CA ASN A 68 6.41 12.08 -4.73
C ASN A 68 6.75 11.72 -3.29
N TYR A 69 5.96 10.84 -2.66
CA TYR A 69 6.17 10.44 -1.28
C TYR A 69 7.34 9.45 -1.17
N LYS A 70 8.26 9.70 -0.23
CA LYS A 70 9.37 8.80 0.07
C LYS A 70 8.92 7.75 1.09
N PHE A 71 9.09 6.47 0.77
CA PHE A 71 8.60 5.39 1.64
C PHE A 71 9.46 5.30 2.91
N PRO A 72 8.86 5.07 4.09
CA PRO A 72 9.62 4.81 5.32
C PRO A 72 10.52 3.58 5.18
N GLU A 73 11.66 3.61 5.86
CA GLU A 73 12.68 2.54 5.80
C GLU A 73 12.16 1.16 6.23
N ASN A 74 11.11 1.11 7.07
CA ASN A 74 10.49 -0.13 7.52
C ASN A 74 9.29 -0.61 6.68
N THR A 75 9.02 0.01 5.52
CA THR A 75 7.93 -0.40 4.61
C THR A 75 8.09 -1.86 4.19
N THR A 76 7.04 -2.68 4.26
CA THR A 76 7.10 -4.09 3.83
C THR A 76 6.14 -4.39 2.69
N VAL A 77 4.97 -3.75 2.70
CA VAL A 77 3.90 -4.01 1.74
C VAL A 77 3.20 -2.73 1.33
N VAL A 78 2.87 -2.63 0.04
CA VAL A 78 2.16 -1.51 -0.57
C VAL A 78 0.88 -2.05 -1.19
N TYR A 79 -0.23 -1.36 -0.98
CA TYR A 79 -1.53 -1.65 -1.57
C TYR A 79 -1.99 -0.46 -2.41
N THR A 80 -2.68 -0.74 -3.52
CA THR A 80 -3.43 0.26 -4.25
C THR A 80 -4.71 -0.31 -4.86
N PHE A 81 -5.69 0.56 -5.05
CA PHE A 81 -6.84 0.35 -5.92
C PHE A 81 -6.92 1.54 -6.88
N SER A 82 -6.57 1.31 -8.14
CA SER A 82 -6.44 2.36 -9.16
C SER A 82 -6.90 1.83 -10.52
N ASP A 83 -6.91 2.69 -11.55
CA ASP A 83 -7.17 2.27 -12.92
C ASP A 83 -5.92 1.64 -13.58
N SER A 84 -6.08 1.06 -14.77
CA SER A 84 -4.98 0.39 -15.49
C SER A 84 -3.84 1.32 -15.89
N ARG A 85 -4.07 2.64 -16.06
CA ARG A 85 -3.03 3.59 -16.46
C ARG A 85 -2.19 4.01 -15.26
N ASP A 86 -2.81 4.15 -14.11
CA ASP A 86 -2.12 4.62 -12.90
C ASP A 86 -1.45 3.47 -12.14
N VAL A 87 -1.96 2.24 -12.24
CA VAL A 87 -1.33 1.08 -11.59
C VAL A 87 0.11 0.84 -12.07
N GLU A 88 0.41 1.07 -13.36
CA GLU A 88 1.76 0.93 -13.92
C GLU A 88 2.73 1.95 -13.31
N LYS A 89 2.32 3.22 -13.22
CA LYS A 89 3.13 4.29 -12.61
C LYS A 89 3.37 4.02 -11.13
N ILE A 90 2.34 3.53 -10.44
CA ILE A 90 2.43 3.12 -9.04
C ILE A 90 3.44 1.97 -8.89
N PHE A 91 3.37 0.95 -9.75
CA PHE A 91 4.32 -0.15 -9.73
C PHE A 91 5.76 0.33 -9.95
N GLN A 92 5.99 1.22 -10.93
CA GLN A 92 7.29 1.84 -11.16
C GLN A 92 7.80 2.61 -9.93
N LYS A 93 6.93 3.36 -9.25
CA LYS A 93 7.26 4.05 -8.00
C LYS A 93 7.66 3.05 -6.91
N VAL A 94 6.91 1.95 -6.74
CA VAL A 94 7.26 0.91 -5.77
C VAL A 94 8.60 0.26 -6.11
N GLN A 95 8.88 0.00 -7.38
CA GLN A 95 10.17 -0.51 -7.85
C GLN A 95 11.34 0.44 -7.55
N GLN A 96 11.16 1.74 -7.77
CA GLN A 96 12.15 2.76 -7.41
C GLN A 96 12.42 2.81 -5.91
N GLU A 97 11.37 2.74 -5.08
CA GLU A 97 11.51 2.72 -3.63
C GLU A 97 12.13 1.41 -3.12
N ALA A 98 11.80 0.26 -3.72
CA ALA A 98 12.46 -1.02 -3.41
C ALA A 98 13.97 -0.94 -3.66
N THR A 99 14.37 -0.39 -4.81
CA THR A 99 15.78 -0.15 -5.14
C THR A 99 16.45 0.83 -4.18
N ARG A 100 15.81 1.98 -3.89
CA ARG A 100 16.33 2.99 -2.95
C ARG A 100 16.52 2.43 -1.54
N LEU A 101 15.59 1.59 -1.09
CA LEU A 101 15.61 0.95 0.23
C LEU A 101 16.55 -0.27 0.27
N GLY A 102 17.05 -0.73 -0.88
CA GLY A 102 17.92 -1.91 -0.99
C GLY A 102 17.24 -3.20 -0.50
N LYS A 103 15.91 -3.31 -0.62
CA LYS A 103 15.17 -4.44 -0.08
C LYS A 103 13.95 -4.80 -0.92
N GLU A 104 13.47 -6.02 -0.71
CA GLU A 104 12.25 -6.51 -1.33
C GLU A 104 11.01 -5.85 -0.71
N LEU A 105 10.05 -5.48 -1.54
CA LEU A 105 8.72 -5.01 -1.13
C LEU A 105 7.65 -5.92 -1.73
N TYR A 106 6.54 -6.07 -1.02
CA TYR A 106 5.34 -6.66 -1.60
C TYR A 106 4.43 -5.57 -2.15
N PHE A 107 3.84 -5.81 -3.31
CA PHE A 107 2.86 -4.91 -3.91
C PHE A 107 1.55 -5.65 -4.18
N ILE A 108 0.45 -5.07 -3.72
CA ILE A 108 -0.90 -5.59 -3.89
C ILE A 108 -1.68 -4.60 -4.75
N SER A 109 -2.05 -5.04 -5.95
CA SER A 109 -2.98 -4.30 -6.81
C SER A 109 -4.36 -4.92 -6.74
N ASN A 110 -5.39 -4.08 -6.58
CA ASN A 110 -6.78 -4.49 -6.70
C ASN A 110 -7.34 -4.11 -8.07
N ALA A 111 -8.13 -5.02 -8.65
CA ALA A 111 -8.83 -4.96 -9.95
C ALA A 111 -7.95 -5.03 -11.20
N PHE A 112 -6.73 -4.50 -11.20
CA PHE A 112 -5.88 -4.47 -12.39
C PHE A 112 -4.53 -5.16 -12.15
N ASP A 113 -4.08 -5.96 -13.11
CA ASP A 113 -2.73 -6.48 -13.16
C ASP A 113 -1.75 -5.47 -13.77
N ILE A 114 -0.47 -5.79 -13.71
CA ILE A 114 0.61 -4.93 -14.19
C ILE A 114 1.12 -5.58 -15.48
N PRO A 115 0.88 -4.99 -16.66
CA PRO A 115 1.25 -5.60 -17.93
C PRO A 115 2.73 -5.99 -17.98
N GLY A 116 2.99 -7.23 -18.39
CA GLY A 116 4.35 -7.77 -18.51
C GLY A 116 5.03 -8.13 -17.19
N VAL A 117 4.37 -7.95 -16.03
CA VAL A 117 4.91 -8.34 -14.72
C VAL A 117 4.17 -9.55 -14.19
N LYS A 118 4.91 -10.61 -13.85
CA LYS A 118 4.33 -11.82 -13.27
C LYS A 118 3.96 -11.60 -11.80
N TYR A 119 2.71 -11.86 -11.44
CA TYR A 119 2.28 -11.90 -10.05
C TYR A 119 2.68 -13.23 -9.37
N GLU A 120 2.94 -13.18 -8.07
CA GLU A 120 3.19 -14.34 -7.21
C GLU A 120 1.88 -15.07 -6.88
N LYS A 121 0.80 -14.30 -6.66
CA LYS A 121 -0.48 -14.84 -6.25
C LYS A 121 -1.64 -13.99 -6.73
N LEU A 122 -2.74 -14.65 -7.09
CA LEU A 122 -4.03 -14.03 -7.39
C LEU A 122 -5.07 -14.54 -6.40
N TYR A 123 -5.87 -13.63 -5.84
CA TYR A 123 -7.04 -13.97 -5.02
C TYR A 123 -8.19 -13.01 -5.31
N HIS A 124 -9.25 -13.51 -5.96
CA HIS A 124 -10.35 -12.67 -6.48
C HIS A 124 -9.77 -11.60 -7.42
N SER A 125 -9.99 -10.33 -7.14
CA SER A 125 -9.47 -9.19 -7.90
C SER A 125 -8.11 -8.68 -7.40
N PHE A 126 -7.45 -9.39 -6.47
CA PHE A 126 -6.20 -8.93 -5.87
C PHE A 126 -4.99 -9.68 -6.42
N TYR A 127 -4.06 -8.94 -7.00
CA TYR A 127 -2.78 -9.43 -7.52
C TYR A 127 -1.67 -9.08 -6.53
N LEU A 128 -0.89 -10.08 -6.13
CA LEU A 128 0.29 -9.90 -5.30
C LEU A 128 1.56 -10.03 -6.14
N TYR A 129 2.43 -9.04 -6.03
CA TYR A 129 3.73 -9.01 -6.66
C TYR A 129 4.81 -8.98 -5.60
N LYS A 130 5.93 -9.65 -5.90
CA LYS A 130 7.17 -9.50 -5.16
C LYS A 130 8.09 -8.57 -5.96
N VAL A 131 8.38 -7.39 -5.42
CA VAL A 131 9.18 -6.36 -6.06
C VAL A 131 10.58 -6.41 -5.47
N ASN A 132 11.54 -6.89 -6.24
CA ASN A 132 12.94 -6.96 -5.82
C ASN A 132 13.65 -5.64 -6.10
N HIS A 133 14.67 -5.31 -5.31
CA HIS A 133 15.54 -4.18 -5.66
C HIS A 133 16.33 -4.53 -6.94
N MET A 134 16.48 -3.55 -7.83
CA MET A 134 17.40 -3.68 -8.97
C MET A 134 18.83 -3.45 -8.47
N LYS A 135 19.79 -4.20 -9.03
CA LYS A 135 21.22 -4.02 -8.77
C LYS A 135 21.76 -2.79 -9.47
#